data_AF-A0A0M2UC13-F1
#
_entry.id   AF-A0A0M2UC13-F1
#
_cell.length_a   1.000
_cell.length_b   1.000
_cell.length_c   1.000
_cell.angle_alpha   90.00
_cell.angle_beta   90.00
_cell.angle_gamma   90.00
#
_symmetry.space_group_name_H-M   'P 1'
#
loop_
_entity.id
_entity.type
_entity.pdbx_description
1 polymer ?
#
loop_
_entity_poly.entity_id
_entity_poly.type
_entity_poly.pdbx_seq_one_letter_code
_entity_poly.pdbx_strand_id
1 'polypeptide(L)'
;MHNLGVRKEEALVARADLDLTIDLHTEGDMFFDILKAVIREWQKAPWPHERERAAYARGIYLRAMEVYRGRLQDARDKAEQGFNTLVDQKLISDMEQKLAYWEKKLGELGNA
;
A
#
# COMPACT_ATOMS: atom_id res chain seq x y z
N MET A 1 9.81 -32.97 44.98
CA MET A 1 9.49 -31.54 44.82
C MET A 1 9.83 -31.14 43.39
N HIS A 2 8.83 -30.68 42.65
CA HIS A 2 8.98 -30.14 41.29
C HIS A 2 9.84 -28.87 41.31
N ASN A 3 10.72 -28.70 40.33
CA ASN A 3 11.03 -27.37 39.83
C ASN A 3 11.14 -27.43 38.30
N LEU A 4 10.11 -26.87 37.66
CA LEU A 4 9.92 -26.74 36.22
C LEU A 4 10.83 -25.63 35.71
N GLY A 5 12.06 -25.98 35.36
CA GLY A 5 12.88 -25.14 34.48
C GLY A 5 12.39 -25.32 33.05
N VAL A 6 11.26 -24.67 32.72
CA VAL A 6 10.71 -24.64 31.36
C VAL A 6 11.80 -24.19 30.40
N ARG A 7 11.99 -25.01 29.36
CA ARG A 7 13.06 -24.96 28.38
C ARG A 7 13.04 -23.60 27.67
N LYS A 8 14.24 -23.12 27.33
CA LYS A 8 14.48 -22.07 26.31
C LYS A 8 14.10 -22.57 24.91
N GLU A 9 12.90 -23.09 24.76
CA GLU A 9 12.25 -23.38 23.49
C GLU A 9 11.02 -22.46 23.47
N GLU A 10 10.75 -21.81 22.35
CA GLU A 10 9.58 -20.91 22.15
C GLU A 10 9.76 -19.43 22.53
N ALA A 11 10.79 -18.78 21.98
CA ALA A 11 10.61 -17.43 21.43
C ALA A 11 11.55 -17.15 20.25
N LEU A 12 11.97 -18.20 19.54
CA LEU A 12 12.27 -18.06 18.12
C LEU A 12 10.93 -18.05 17.40
N VAL A 13 10.17 -16.96 17.57
CA VAL A 13 9.27 -16.56 16.48
C VAL A 13 10.23 -16.17 15.38
N ALA A 14 10.60 -17.16 14.57
CA ALA A 14 11.15 -16.91 13.26
C ALA A 14 10.26 -15.81 12.69
N ARG A 15 10.85 -14.63 12.44
CA ARG A 15 10.29 -13.67 11.51
C ARG A 15 10.15 -14.43 10.20
N ALA A 16 9.07 -15.18 10.05
CA ALA A 16 8.61 -15.56 8.73
C ALA A 16 8.34 -14.21 8.09
N ASP A 17 9.20 -13.81 7.17
CA ASP A 17 8.91 -12.71 6.26
C ASP A 17 7.57 -13.08 5.62
N LEU A 18 6.51 -12.48 6.15
CA LEU A 18 5.16 -12.76 5.70
C LEU A 18 5.03 -12.02 4.37
N ASP A 19 5.29 -12.72 3.29
CA ASP A 19 5.11 -12.18 1.95
C ASP A 19 3.62 -11.96 1.70
N LEU A 20 3.19 -10.70 1.84
CA LEU A 20 1.84 -10.26 1.51
C LEU A 20 1.84 -9.73 0.08
N THR A 21 1.08 -10.39 -0.79
CA THR A 21 0.79 -9.89 -2.14
C THR A 21 -0.58 -9.23 -2.13
N ILE A 22 -0.68 -8.04 -2.74
CA ILE A 22 -1.92 -7.27 -2.84
C ILE A 22 -2.19 -6.98 -4.31
N ASP A 23 -3.41 -7.26 -4.76
CA ASP A 23 -3.84 -6.86 -6.09
C ASP A 23 -4.37 -5.42 -6.05
N LEU A 24 -3.57 -4.47 -6.52
CA LEU A 24 -3.96 -3.05 -6.52
C LEU A 24 -5.16 -2.74 -7.42
N HIS A 25 -5.54 -3.62 -8.35
CA HIS A 25 -6.72 -3.41 -9.19
C HIS A 25 -8.02 -3.66 -8.40
N THR A 26 -8.06 -4.74 -7.63
CA THR A 26 -9.26 -5.20 -6.92
C THR A 26 -9.28 -4.79 -5.45
N GLU A 27 -8.13 -4.79 -4.79
CA GLU A 27 -7.96 -4.54 -3.34
C GLU A 27 -7.30 -3.18 -3.05
N GLY A 28 -6.84 -2.48 -4.09
CA GLY A 28 -6.07 -1.24 -3.95
C GLY A 28 -6.76 -0.17 -3.12
N ASP A 29 -8.07 -0.01 -3.27
CA ASP A 29 -8.81 1.03 -2.55
C ASP A 29 -8.80 0.79 -1.03
N MET A 30 -9.07 -0.45 -0.60
CA MET A 30 -8.97 -0.85 0.80
C MET A 30 -7.54 -0.71 1.33
N PHE A 31 -6.56 -1.12 0.53
CA PHE A 31 -5.15 -1.03 0.92
C PHE A 31 -4.70 0.43 1.14
N PHE A 32 -5.02 1.33 0.23
CA PHE A 32 -4.71 2.75 0.37
C PHE A 32 -5.45 3.40 1.54
N ASP A 33 -6.69 3.00 1.82
CA ASP A 33 -7.43 3.48 2.99
C ASP A 33 -6.77 3.08 4.30
N ILE A 34 -6.31 1.83 4.43
CA ILE A 34 -5.58 1.35 5.62
C ILE A 34 -4.31 2.16 5.81
N LEU A 35 -3.50 2.32 4.76
CA LEU A 35 -2.27 3.10 4.83
C LEU A 35 -2.54 4.55 5.21
N LYS A 36 -3.56 5.18 4.61
CA LYS A 36 -3.97 6.55 4.94
C LYS A 36 -4.40 6.69 6.40
N ALA A 37 -5.18 5.75 6.93
CA ALA A 37 -5.61 5.76 8.32
C ALA A 37 -4.40 5.65 9.27
N VAL A 38 -3.49 4.71 8.98
CA VAL A 38 -2.24 4.51 9.73
C VAL A 38 -1.37 5.76 9.74
N ILE A 39 -1.15 6.37 8.58
CA ILE A 39 -0.33 7.60 8.46
C ILE A 39 -0.96 8.73 9.28
N ARG A 40 -2.28 8.95 9.13
CA ARG A 40 -2.99 10.03 9.81
C ARG A 40 -2.91 9.89 11.33
N GLU A 41 -3.09 8.68 11.84
CA GLU A 41 -3.10 8.39 13.28
C GLU A 41 -1.71 8.59 13.88
N TRP A 42 -0.69 7.98 13.26
CA TRP A 42 0.63 7.89 13.89
C TRP A 42 1.57 9.06 13.58
N GLN A 43 1.31 9.87 12.56
CA GLN A 43 2.18 11.01 12.23
C GLN A 43 2.22 12.07 13.35
N LYS A 44 1.11 12.24 14.09
CA LYS A 44 0.98 13.21 15.20
C LYS A 44 1.17 12.56 16.57
N ALA A 45 1.53 11.28 16.60
CA ALA A 45 1.71 10.57 17.84
C ALA A 45 2.87 11.17 18.67
N PRO A 46 2.75 11.19 20.01
CA PRO A 46 3.81 11.69 20.88
C PRO A 46 5.06 10.80 20.84
N TRP A 47 4.87 9.51 20.56
CA TRP A 47 5.92 8.50 20.59
C TRP A 47 6.72 8.45 19.27
N PRO A 48 8.07 8.51 19.31
CA PRO A 48 8.91 8.50 18.10
C PRO A 48 8.69 7.29 17.18
N HIS A 49 8.57 6.10 17.76
CA HIS A 49 8.40 4.86 17.00
C HIS A 49 7.08 4.82 16.21
N GLU A 50 6.05 5.57 16.63
CA GLU A 50 4.78 5.67 15.90
C GLU A 50 4.95 6.55 14.67
N ARG A 51 5.64 7.68 14.82
CA ARG A 51 5.99 8.56 13.69
C ARG A 51 6.88 7.83 12.66
N GLU A 52 7.79 6.98 13.12
CA GLU A 52 8.58 6.09 12.25
C GLU A 52 7.69 5.10 11.49
N ARG A 53 6.69 4.48 12.14
CA ARG A 53 5.72 3.63 11.46
C ARG A 53 4.87 4.39 10.44
N ALA A 54 4.49 5.64 10.73
CA ALA A 54 3.80 6.50 9.77
C ALA A 54 4.66 6.78 8.53
N ALA A 55 5.95 7.09 8.73
CA ALA A 55 6.90 7.29 7.64
C ALA A 55 7.08 6.01 6.79
N TYR A 56 7.15 4.84 7.43
CA TYR A 56 7.20 3.56 6.75
C TYR A 56 5.93 3.28 5.92
N ALA A 57 4.74 3.48 6.50
CA ALA A 57 3.47 3.33 5.79
C ALA A 57 3.36 4.30 4.60
N ARG A 58 3.86 5.53 4.73
CA ARG A 58 3.96 6.49 3.61
C ARG A 58 4.88 5.99 2.50
N GLY A 59 6.00 5.35 2.85
CA GLY A 59 6.89 4.70 1.89
C GLY A 59 6.19 3.59 1.10
N ILE A 60 5.40 2.75 1.78
CA ILE A 60 4.57 1.72 1.12
C ILE A 60 3.54 2.35 0.19
N TYR A 61 2.84 3.40 0.64
CA TYR A 61 1.86 4.13 -0.16
C TYR A 61 2.47 4.64 -1.47
N LEU A 62 3.62 5.31 -1.39
CA LEU A 62 4.33 5.85 -2.54
C LEU A 62 4.75 4.75 -3.54
N ARG A 63 5.28 3.63 -3.03
CA ARG A 63 5.67 2.49 -3.87
C ARG A 63 4.47 1.85 -4.55
N ALA A 64 3.36 1.67 -3.84
CA ALA A 64 2.13 1.16 -4.43
C ALA A 64 1.61 2.08 -5.54
N MET A 65 1.73 3.40 -5.36
CA MET A 65 1.37 4.35 -6.41
C MET A 65 2.28 4.28 -7.64
N GLU A 66 3.59 4.09 -7.44
CA GLU A 66 4.53 3.87 -8.54
C GLU A 66 4.20 2.59 -9.33
N VAL A 67 3.92 1.48 -8.64
CA VAL A 67 3.47 0.23 -9.27
C VAL A 67 2.17 0.46 -10.05
N TYR A 68 1.21 1.19 -9.48
CA TYR A 68 -0.04 1.51 -10.15
C TYR A 68 0.17 2.34 -11.43
N ARG A 69 1.05 3.35 -11.39
CA ARG A 69 1.43 4.14 -12.58
C ARG A 69 2.06 3.26 -13.66
N GLY A 70 2.95 2.34 -13.28
CA GLY A 70 3.52 1.36 -14.22
C GLY A 70 2.43 0.53 -14.90
N ARG A 71 1.45 0.02 -14.13
CA ARG A 71 0.32 -0.73 -14.68
C ARG A 71 -0.59 0.10 -15.59
N LEU A 72 -0.81 1.37 -15.25
CA LEU A 72 -1.55 2.28 -16.12
C LEU A 72 -0.80 2.51 -17.44
N GLN A 73 0.52 2.66 -17.40
CA GLN A 73 1.32 2.77 -18.61
C GLN A 73 1.25 1.49 -19.45
N ASP A 74 1.40 0.31 -18.82
CA ASP A 74 1.24 -0.97 -19.51
C ASP A 74 -0.13 -1.09 -20.21
N ALA A 75 -1.20 -0.59 -19.57
CA ALA A 75 -2.55 -0.59 -20.12
C ALA A 75 -2.67 0.34 -21.33
N ARG A 76 -2.07 1.54 -21.27
CA ARG A 76 -2.00 2.49 -22.39
C ARG A 76 -1.24 1.89 -23.58
N ASP A 77 -0.06 1.35 -23.33
CA ASP A 77 0.78 0.76 -24.38
C ASP A 77 0.06 -0.40 -25.09
N LYS A 78 -0.66 -1.24 -24.32
CA LYS A 78 -1.48 -2.32 -24.88
C LYS A 78 -2.66 -1.81 -25.70
N ALA A 79 -3.33 -0.74 -25.27
CA ALA A 79 -4.42 -0.14 -26.01
C ALA A 79 -3.94 0.46 -27.33
N GLU A 80 -2.78 1.13 -27.33
CA GLU A 80 -2.15 1.71 -28.52
C GLU A 80 -1.67 0.66 -29.52
N GLN A 81 -1.12 -0.46 -29.04
CA GLN A 81 -0.66 -1.58 -29.89
C GLN A 81 -1.82 -2.47 -30.36
N GLY A 82 -2.96 -2.43 -29.65
CA GLY A 82 -4.15 -3.22 -29.93
C GLY A 82 -5.19 -2.50 -30.77
N PHE A 83 -6.44 -2.95 -30.68
CA PHE A 83 -7.56 -2.34 -31.40
C PHE A 83 -8.12 -1.06 -30.72
N ASN A 84 -7.53 -0.63 -29.60
CA ASN A 84 -7.96 0.52 -28.79
C ASN A 84 -9.49 0.59 -28.61
N THR A 85 -10.06 -0.47 -28.05
CA THR A 85 -11.51 -0.60 -27.96
C THR A 85 -12.10 0.38 -26.94
N LEU A 86 -13.41 0.58 -26.98
CA LEU A 86 -14.11 1.35 -25.93
C LEU A 86 -13.91 0.77 -24.53
N VAL A 87 -13.68 -0.54 -24.41
CA VAL A 87 -13.38 -1.21 -23.14
C VAL A 87 -12.00 -0.81 -22.64
N ASP A 88 -11.00 -0.78 -23.52
CA ASP A 88 -9.63 -0.37 -23.18
C ASP A 88 -9.59 1.10 -22.73
N GLN A 89 -10.29 1.98 -23.46
CA GLN A 89 -10.40 3.40 -23.12
C GLN A 89 -11.08 3.60 -21.77
N LYS A 90 -12.15 2.85 -21.49
CA LYS A 90 -12.84 2.92 -20.20
C LYS A 90 -11.94 2.45 -19.07
N LEU A 91 -11.24 1.33 -19.24
CA LEU A 91 -10.30 0.82 -18.24
C LEU A 91 -9.21 1.85 -17.91
N ILE A 92 -8.60 2.44 -18.93
CA ILE A 92 -7.57 3.48 -18.76
C ILE A 92 -8.13 4.68 -17.99
N SER A 93 -9.33 5.15 -18.38
CA SER A 93 -9.96 6.29 -17.69
C SER A 93 -10.28 5.99 -16.23
N ASP A 94 -10.80 4.80 -15.92
CA ASP A 94 -11.10 4.39 -14.56
C ASP A 94 -9.81 4.31 -13.72
N MET A 95 -8.72 3.80 -14.29
CA MET A 95 -7.41 3.75 -13.64
C MET A 95 -6.82 5.14 -13.40
N GLU A 96 -6.92 6.06 -14.37
CA GLU A 96 -6.48 7.45 -14.21
C GLU A 96 -7.22 8.17 -13.08
N GLN A 97 -8.54 8.00 -13.02
CA GLN A 97 -9.37 8.58 -11.96
C GLN A 97 -8.98 8.05 -10.58
N LYS A 98 -8.75 6.74 -10.45
CA LYS A 98 -8.28 6.13 -9.20
C LYS A 98 -6.91 6.64 -8.79
N LEU A 99 -5.97 6.71 -9.74
CA LEU A 99 -4.64 7.25 -9.50
C LEU A 99 -4.71 8.70 -8.98
N ALA A 100 -5.44 9.56 -9.69
CA ALA A 100 -5.59 10.97 -9.32
C ALA A 100 -6.27 11.14 -7.93
N TYR A 101 -7.27 10.31 -7.64
CA TYR A 101 -7.92 10.30 -6.32
C TYR A 101 -6.92 10.00 -5.20
N TRP A 102 -6.12 8.95 -5.34
CA TRP A 102 -5.18 8.53 -4.31
C TRP A 102 -3.96 9.45 -4.19
N GLU A 103 -3.48 10.03 -5.30
CA GLU A 103 -2.47 11.09 -5.26
C GLU A 103 -2.95 12.31 -4.48
N LYS A 104 -4.20 12.73 -4.71
CA LYS A 104 -4.82 13.80 -3.93
C LYS A 104 -4.90 13.43 -2.44
N LYS A 105 -5.33 12.20 -2.11
CA LYS A 105 -5.40 11.73 -0.71
C LYS A 105 -4.04 11.70 -0.03
N LEU A 106 -2.98 11.35 -0.74
CA LEU A 106 -1.62 11.45 -0.21
C LEU A 106 -1.20 12.90 0.04
N GLY A 107 -1.55 13.82 -0.86
CA GLY A 107 -1.31 15.26 -0.69
C GLY A 107 -2.00 15.83 0.55
N GLU A 108 -3.22 15.38 0.85
CA GLU A 108 -3.95 15.75 2.08
C GLU A 108 -3.22 15.33 3.36
N LEU A 109 -2.37 14.29 3.32
CA LEU A 109 -1.60 13.81 4.49
C LEU A 109 -0.35 14.67 4.78
N GLY A 110 0.19 15.39 3.78
CA GLY A 110 1.42 16.19 3.93
C GLY A 110 1.22 17.59 4.50
N ASN A 111 -0.03 18.08 4.55
CA ASN A 111 -0.38 19.45 4.97
C ASN A 111 -1.04 19.51 6.36
N ALA A 112 -0.84 18.49 7.20
CA ALA A 112 -1.53 18.32 8.49
C ALA A 112 -0.64 18.59 9.70
#